data_AF-A0AAD7DV15-F1
#
_entry.id   AF-A0AAD7DV15-F1
#
_cell.length_a   1.000
_cell.length_b   1.000
_cell.length_c   1.000
_cell.angle_alpha   90.00
_cell.angle_beta   90.00
_cell.angle_gamma   90.00
#
_symmetry.space_group_name_H-M   'P 1'
#
loop_
_entity.id
_entity.type
_entity.pdbx_description
1 polymer ?
#
loop_
_entity_poly.entity_id
_entity_poly.type
_entity_poly.pdbx_seq_one_letter_code
_entity_poly.pdbx_strand_id
1 'polypeptide(L)'
;MQNLEASQVQQISVENFEASLMVHVYHPLSMAHNPLTTHNTGPMGVPTQNSIDNHFRCLLLGWTPHIFTPQETHTARLEGLQYMLVAQQIREAYKDISPQNLPAEVQTQLIFAERSYKIRYFRTFPINNLPTEIITDILCFVVWASIHHPIDTRLHITWTCRQWRQIALADLTLWNDIWFHGSDAWGHESWPWAWFNQAHQAPLDIHIDTTRDHSNSVNNLTDDINSVTKFSGNDNTLHLLLRVLHKLPTIRILIIDVDDWKSLIQVFSVLGIPGSGGFQV
;
A
#
# COMPACT_ATOMS: atom_id res chain seq x y z
N MET A 1 -46.70 -54.71 -14.36
CA MET A 1 -46.50 -53.90 -13.14
C MET A 1 -45.02 -53.61 -13.01
N GLN A 2 -44.68 -52.33 -12.98
CA GLN A 2 -43.44 -51.72 -12.45
C GLN A 2 -42.11 -52.17 -13.06
N ASN A 3 -41.60 -51.34 -13.99
CA ASN A 3 -40.22 -50.84 -14.01
C ASN A 3 -40.01 -50.09 -15.32
N LEU A 4 -39.94 -48.75 -15.24
CA LEU A 4 -39.30 -47.82 -16.19
C LEU A 4 -39.86 -46.43 -15.86
N GLU A 5 -39.15 -45.65 -15.06
CA GLU A 5 -39.18 -44.18 -15.02
C GLU A 5 -38.37 -43.67 -13.80
N ALA A 6 -37.05 -43.79 -13.86
CA ALA A 6 -36.15 -43.11 -12.95
C ALA A 6 -34.74 -43.01 -13.56
N SER A 7 -34.62 -42.41 -14.74
CA SER A 7 -33.31 -42.01 -15.29
C SER A 7 -33.46 -40.89 -16.33
N GLN A 8 -34.11 -39.80 -15.92
CA GLN A 8 -33.98 -38.49 -16.57
C GLN A 8 -33.60 -37.46 -15.50
N VAL A 9 -32.48 -37.69 -14.81
CA VAL A 9 -31.77 -36.59 -14.18
C VAL A 9 -31.04 -35.88 -15.30
N GLN A 10 -31.44 -34.65 -15.58
CA GLN A 10 -30.91 -33.79 -16.63
C GLN A 10 -29.38 -33.80 -16.61
N GLN A 11 -28.78 -34.47 -17.59
CA GLN A 11 -27.48 -34.05 -18.11
C GLN A 11 -27.70 -32.68 -18.75
N ILE A 12 -27.68 -31.62 -17.93
CA ILE A 12 -27.25 -30.31 -18.42
C ILE A 12 -25.79 -30.54 -18.79
N SER A 13 -25.54 -30.79 -20.08
CA SER A 13 -24.19 -31.01 -20.56
C SER A 13 -23.35 -29.79 -20.17
N VAL A 14 -22.12 -30.05 -19.70
CA VAL A 14 -21.12 -29.00 -19.43
C VAL A 14 -21.02 -28.04 -20.62
N GLU A 15 -21.20 -28.55 -21.85
CA GLU A 15 -21.27 -27.79 -23.10
C GLU A 15 -22.41 -26.75 -23.14
N ASN A 16 -23.60 -27.07 -22.64
CA ASN A 16 -24.72 -26.12 -22.58
C ASN A 16 -24.51 -25.03 -21.51
N PHE A 17 -23.79 -25.36 -20.43
CA PHE A 17 -23.42 -24.41 -19.39
C PHE A 17 -22.30 -23.47 -19.89
N GLU A 18 -21.28 -24.00 -20.56
CA GLU A 18 -20.21 -23.23 -21.20
C GLU A 18 -20.78 -22.27 -22.27
N ALA A 19 -21.70 -22.74 -23.12
CA ALA A 19 -22.32 -21.91 -24.14
C ALA A 19 -23.16 -20.77 -23.54
N SER A 20 -23.91 -21.03 -22.45
CA SER A 20 -24.74 -20.00 -21.81
C SER A 20 -23.92 -18.93 -21.09
N LEU A 21 -22.83 -19.30 -20.40
CA LEU A 21 -21.91 -18.37 -19.75
C LEU A 21 -21.10 -17.56 -20.76
N MET A 22 -20.58 -18.18 -21.83
CA MET A 22 -19.82 -17.47 -22.85
C MET A 22 -20.67 -16.43 -23.58
N VAL A 23 -21.93 -16.75 -23.91
CA VAL A 23 -22.83 -15.82 -24.62
C VAL A 23 -23.15 -14.58 -23.78
N HIS A 24 -23.25 -14.70 -22.45
CA HIS A 24 -23.53 -13.57 -21.56
C HIS A 24 -22.29 -12.73 -21.19
N VAL A 25 -21.10 -13.33 -21.19
CA VAL A 25 -19.84 -12.65 -20.83
C VAL A 25 -19.18 -11.99 -22.04
N TYR A 26 -19.36 -12.54 -23.25
CA TYR A 26 -18.71 -12.05 -24.47
C TYR A 26 -19.61 -11.29 -25.45
N HIS A 27 -20.87 -11.01 -25.12
CA HIS A 27 -21.62 -10.03 -25.91
C HIS A 27 -20.90 -8.69 -25.75
N PRO A 28 -20.30 -8.12 -26.82
CA PRO A 28 -19.42 -6.97 -26.70
C PRO A 28 -20.27 -5.76 -26.31
N LEU A 29 -20.28 -5.44 -25.03
CA LEU A 29 -20.71 -4.14 -24.54
C LEU A 29 -19.71 -3.13 -25.07
N SER A 30 -20.06 -2.54 -26.21
CA SER A 30 -19.64 -1.23 -26.70
C SER A 30 -18.40 -0.68 -25.99
N MET A 31 -17.23 -1.22 -26.34
CA MET A 31 -15.99 -0.48 -26.23
C MET A 31 -16.09 0.70 -27.20
N ALA A 32 -16.78 1.76 -26.76
CA ALA A 32 -16.80 3.01 -27.47
C ALA A 32 -15.34 3.48 -27.55
N HIS A 33 -14.78 3.35 -28.76
CA HIS A 33 -13.52 3.91 -29.22
C HIS A 33 -12.30 3.68 -28.33
N ASN A 34 -11.79 2.45 -28.32
CA ASN A 34 -10.33 2.26 -28.22
C ASN A 34 -9.81 1.92 -29.63
N PRO A 35 -9.07 2.82 -30.33
CA PRO A 35 -8.67 2.64 -31.73
C PRO A 35 -7.53 1.63 -31.94
N LEU A 36 -7.27 0.75 -30.98
CA LEU A 36 -6.24 -0.28 -31.09
C LEU A 36 -6.90 -1.64 -31.12
N THR A 37 -6.74 -2.31 -32.27
CA THR A 37 -7.04 -3.72 -32.62
C THR A 37 -8.34 -4.00 -33.38
N THR A 38 -8.32 -3.70 -34.68
CA THR A 38 -9.03 -4.49 -35.70
C THR A 38 -8.24 -5.77 -35.97
N HIS A 39 -8.54 -6.88 -35.30
CA HIS A 39 -7.98 -8.19 -35.67
C HIS A 39 -9.04 -9.30 -35.65
N ASN A 40 -9.14 -9.97 -36.80
CA ASN A 40 -9.62 -11.32 -37.09
C ASN A 40 -10.64 -11.96 -36.14
N THR A 41 -11.84 -12.18 -36.66
CA THR A 41 -12.89 -13.05 -36.14
C THR A 41 -12.56 -14.55 -36.31
N GLY A 42 -11.40 -14.97 -35.80
CA GLY A 42 -11.11 -16.40 -35.58
C GLY A 42 -11.97 -16.96 -34.44
N PRO A 43 -12.02 -18.30 -34.26
CA PRO A 43 -12.68 -18.90 -33.10
C PRO A 43 -12.17 -18.22 -31.83
N MET A 44 -13.08 -17.66 -31.04
CA MET A 44 -12.77 -16.87 -29.84
C MET A 44 -12.00 -17.73 -28.84
N GLY A 45 -10.66 -17.66 -28.91
CA GLY A 45 -9.79 -18.33 -27.96
C GLY A 45 -9.87 -17.64 -26.61
N VAL A 46 -9.80 -18.45 -25.55
CA VAL A 46 -9.65 -18.00 -24.16
C VAL A 46 -8.52 -16.97 -24.07
N PRO A 47 -8.72 -15.82 -23.43
CA PRO A 47 -7.65 -14.84 -23.23
C PRO A 47 -6.49 -15.50 -22.48
N THR A 48 -5.27 -15.39 -23.01
CA THR A 48 -4.09 -15.84 -22.27
C THR A 48 -3.89 -14.97 -21.02
N GLN A 49 -3.27 -15.51 -19.97
CA GLN A 49 -2.96 -14.76 -18.75
C GLN A 49 -2.20 -13.45 -19.05
N ASN A 50 -1.27 -13.49 -20.00
CA ASN A 50 -0.55 -12.30 -20.48
C ASN A 50 -1.48 -11.23 -21.11
N SER A 51 -2.52 -11.66 -21.84
CA SER A 51 -3.52 -10.74 -22.40
C SER A 51 -4.31 -10.04 -21.29
N ILE A 52 -4.67 -10.79 -20.26
CA ILE A 52 -5.39 -10.27 -19.08
C ILE A 52 -4.52 -9.29 -18.29
N ASP A 53 -3.27 -9.63 -18.04
CA ASP A 53 -2.36 -8.76 -17.30
C ASP A 53 -2.07 -7.48 -18.10
N ASN A 54 -1.89 -7.58 -19.43
CA ASN A 54 -1.77 -6.41 -20.31
C ASN A 54 -3.03 -5.56 -20.31
N HIS A 55 -4.22 -6.17 -20.35
CA HIS A 55 -5.49 -5.47 -20.27
C HIS A 55 -5.61 -4.67 -18.96
N PHE A 56 -5.33 -5.29 -17.82
CA PHE A 56 -5.37 -4.60 -16.53
C PHE A 56 -4.30 -3.53 -16.40
N ARG A 57 -3.11 -3.77 -16.94
CA ARG A 57 -2.06 -2.75 -16.98
C ARG A 57 -2.51 -1.53 -17.79
N CYS A 58 -3.11 -1.74 -18.97
CA CYS A 58 -3.66 -0.66 -19.78
C CYS A 58 -4.82 0.06 -19.09
N LEU A 59 -5.71 -0.68 -18.41
CA LEU A 59 -6.79 -0.07 -17.63
C LEU A 59 -6.23 0.79 -16.49
N LEU A 60 -5.26 0.30 -15.73
CA LEU A 60 -4.68 0.98 -14.58
C LEU A 60 -3.84 2.19 -14.99
N LEU A 61 -2.93 2.03 -15.96
CA LEU A 61 -2.03 3.09 -16.42
C LEU A 61 -2.73 4.12 -17.33
N GLY A 62 -3.77 3.71 -18.05
CA GLY A 62 -4.55 4.60 -18.93
C GLY A 62 -5.57 5.46 -18.20
N TRP A 63 -5.76 5.26 -16.90
CA TRP A 63 -6.72 6.04 -16.13
C TRP A 63 -6.11 7.35 -15.64
N THR A 64 -6.77 8.45 -15.98
CA THR A 64 -6.46 9.79 -15.46
C THR A 64 -7.36 10.08 -14.26
N PRO A 65 -6.81 10.31 -13.05
CA PRO A 65 -7.62 10.65 -11.88
C PRO A 65 -8.42 11.94 -12.11
N HIS A 66 -9.75 11.86 -12.00
CA HIS A 66 -10.65 13.01 -12.10
C HIS A 66 -11.91 12.75 -11.25
N ILE A 67 -12.69 13.81 -11.00
CA ILE A 67 -13.98 13.68 -10.34
C ILE A 67 -14.97 13.10 -11.34
N PHE A 68 -15.52 11.92 -11.03
CA PHE A 68 -16.51 11.27 -11.88
C PHE A 68 -17.79 12.10 -11.93
N THR A 69 -18.34 12.28 -13.13
CA THR A 69 -19.70 12.76 -13.31
C THR A 69 -20.70 11.74 -12.72
N PRO A 70 -21.95 12.14 -12.41
CA PRO A 70 -22.98 11.20 -11.97
C PRO A 70 -23.22 10.07 -12.98
N GLN A 71 -23.13 10.38 -14.28
CA GLN A 71 -23.29 9.39 -15.35
C GLN A 71 -22.13 8.41 -15.39
N GLU A 72 -20.87 8.87 -15.34
CA GLU A 72 -19.70 7.98 -15.28
C GLU A 72 -19.73 7.09 -14.04
N THR A 73 -20.11 7.65 -12.89
CA THR A 73 -20.27 6.90 -11.63
C THR A 73 -21.31 5.80 -11.80
N HIS A 74 -22.47 6.12 -12.38
CA HIS A 74 -23.53 5.15 -12.62
C HIS A 74 -23.08 4.05 -13.58
N THR A 75 -22.45 4.41 -14.71
CA THR A 75 -21.92 3.46 -15.69
C THR A 75 -20.87 2.54 -15.07
N ALA A 76 -19.88 3.09 -14.37
CA ALA A 76 -18.82 2.29 -13.74
C ALA A 76 -19.36 1.36 -12.64
N ARG A 77 -20.42 1.77 -11.91
CA ARG A 77 -21.12 0.91 -10.96
C ARG A 77 -21.90 -0.21 -11.63
N LEU A 78 -22.62 0.06 -12.72
CA LEU A 78 -23.34 -0.97 -13.48
C LEU A 78 -22.37 -1.99 -14.08
N GLU A 79 -21.28 -1.52 -14.70
CA GLU A 79 -20.23 -2.40 -15.24
C GLU A 79 -19.59 -3.23 -14.12
N GLY A 80 -19.26 -2.60 -12.99
CA GLY A 80 -18.75 -3.31 -11.81
C GLY A 80 -19.71 -4.38 -11.32
N LEU A 81 -21.01 -4.06 -11.18
CA LEU A 81 -22.05 -4.98 -10.76
C LEU A 81 -22.16 -6.18 -11.70
N GLN A 82 -22.07 -5.96 -13.01
CA GLN A 82 -22.10 -7.04 -13.99
C GLN A 82 -20.93 -8.02 -13.79
N TYR A 83 -19.70 -7.53 -13.63
CA TYR A 83 -18.55 -8.40 -13.36
C TYR A 83 -18.68 -9.13 -12.01
N MET A 84 -19.23 -8.48 -11.00
CA MET A 84 -19.51 -9.10 -9.71
C MET A 84 -20.50 -10.26 -9.85
N LEU A 85 -21.58 -10.08 -10.62
CA LEU A 85 -22.59 -11.12 -10.88
C LEU A 85 -21.99 -12.31 -11.63
N VAL A 86 -21.16 -12.06 -12.66
CA VAL A 86 -20.46 -13.13 -13.38
C VAL A 86 -19.56 -13.93 -12.44
N ALA A 87 -18.75 -13.24 -11.63
CA ALA A 87 -17.89 -13.92 -10.65
C ALA A 87 -18.71 -14.73 -9.62
N GLN A 88 -19.84 -14.21 -9.18
CA GLN A 88 -20.75 -14.90 -8.27
C GLN A 88 -21.34 -16.16 -8.90
N GLN A 89 -21.84 -16.08 -10.13
CA GLN A 89 -22.40 -17.22 -10.86
C GLN A 89 -21.39 -18.36 -11.03
N ILE A 90 -20.15 -18.02 -11.40
CA ILE A 90 -19.07 -19.01 -11.52
C ILE A 90 -18.79 -19.67 -10.16
N ARG A 91 -18.74 -18.89 -9.07
CA ARG A 91 -18.52 -19.43 -7.71
C ARG A 91 -19.69 -20.30 -7.24
N GLU A 92 -20.92 -19.95 -7.59
CA GLU A 92 -22.10 -20.76 -7.26
C GLU A 92 -22.07 -22.10 -7.99
N ALA A 93 -21.83 -22.10 -9.30
CA ALA A 93 -21.69 -23.33 -10.07
C ALA A 93 -20.50 -24.19 -9.59
N TYR A 94 -19.41 -23.57 -9.14
CA TYR A 94 -18.27 -24.28 -8.56
C TYR A 94 -18.64 -25.07 -7.30
N LYS A 95 -19.59 -24.58 -6.49
CA LYS A 95 -20.02 -25.29 -5.28
C LYS A 95 -20.62 -26.66 -5.61
N ASP A 96 -21.31 -26.77 -6.74
CA ASP A 96 -22.01 -27.99 -7.15
C ASP A 96 -21.05 -29.07 -7.70
N ILE A 97 -19.90 -28.66 -8.23
CA ILE A 97 -18.88 -29.56 -8.81
C ILE A 97 -17.68 -29.79 -7.87
N SER A 98 -17.64 -29.12 -6.72
CA SER A 98 -16.58 -29.30 -5.72
C SER A 98 -16.53 -30.77 -5.26
N PRO A 99 -15.34 -31.41 -5.20
CA PRO A 99 -13.99 -30.83 -5.15
C PRO A 99 -13.24 -30.76 -6.50
N GLN A 100 -13.91 -30.95 -7.65
CA GLN A 100 -13.21 -30.93 -8.94
C GLN A 100 -12.68 -29.53 -9.25
N ASN A 101 -11.47 -29.45 -9.83
CA ASN A 101 -10.91 -28.18 -10.26
C ASN A 101 -11.74 -27.59 -11.41
N LEU A 102 -11.92 -26.26 -11.41
CA LEU A 102 -12.54 -25.56 -12.53
C LEU A 102 -11.72 -25.76 -13.82
N PRO A 103 -12.36 -25.85 -14.98
CA PRO A 103 -11.66 -25.74 -16.26
C PRO A 103 -10.83 -24.45 -16.28
N ALA A 104 -9.63 -24.51 -16.86
CA ALA A 104 -8.70 -23.38 -16.89
C ALA A 104 -9.33 -22.11 -17.50
N GLU A 105 -10.23 -22.29 -18.46
CA GLU A 105 -11.01 -21.21 -19.06
C GLU A 105 -11.94 -20.52 -18.06
N VAL A 106 -12.73 -21.30 -17.31
CA VAL A 106 -13.66 -20.76 -16.30
C VAL A 106 -12.89 -20.06 -15.17
N GLN A 107 -11.74 -20.62 -14.78
CA GLN A 107 -10.85 -19.97 -13.81
C GLN A 107 -10.34 -18.62 -14.32
N THR A 108 -9.93 -18.57 -15.59
CA THR A 108 -9.47 -17.35 -16.25
C THR A 108 -10.57 -16.28 -16.29
N GLN A 109 -11.81 -16.67 -16.60
CA GLN A 109 -12.98 -15.79 -16.58
C GLN A 109 -13.30 -15.29 -15.17
N LEU A 110 -13.21 -16.16 -14.15
CA LEU A 110 -13.40 -15.75 -12.75
C LEU A 110 -12.37 -14.71 -12.33
N ILE A 111 -11.08 -14.94 -12.61
CA ILE A 111 -9.99 -14.00 -12.30
C ILE A 111 -10.23 -12.66 -13.01
N PHE A 112 -10.61 -12.71 -14.28
CA PHE A 112 -10.91 -11.51 -15.06
C PHE A 112 -12.08 -10.72 -14.48
N ALA A 113 -13.19 -11.39 -14.17
CA ALA A 113 -14.38 -10.76 -13.60
C ALA A 113 -14.08 -10.15 -12.22
N GLU A 114 -13.40 -10.88 -11.34
CA GLU A 114 -13.04 -10.38 -10.01
C GLU A 114 -12.12 -9.16 -10.05
N ARG A 115 -11.08 -9.19 -10.88
CA ARG A 115 -10.15 -8.06 -11.02
C ARG A 115 -10.85 -6.86 -11.67
N SER A 116 -11.67 -7.07 -12.69
CA SER A 116 -12.46 -6.01 -13.34
C SER A 116 -13.42 -5.33 -12.38
N TYR A 117 -14.13 -6.11 -11.56
CA TYR A 117 -14.97 -5.59 -10.50
C TYR A 117 -14.16 -4.76 -9.51
N LYS A 118 -13.07 -5.30 -8.95
CA LYS A 118 -12.24 -4.62 -7.95
C LYS A 118 -11.70 -3.27 -8.43
N ILE A 119 -11.20 -3.20 -9.66
CA ILE A 119 -10.67 -1.95 -10.23
C ILE A 119 -11.76 -0.89 -10.37
N ARG A 120 -12.94 -1.27 -10.88
CA ARG A 120 -14.07 -0.34 -11.09
C ARG A 120 -14.70 0.10 -9.78
N TYR A 121 -14.85 -0.84 -8.86
CA TYR A 121 -15.30 -0.57 -7.51
C TYR A 121 -14.37 0.43 -6.84
N PHE A 122 -13.05 0.20 -6.86
CA PHE A 122 -12.08 1.09 -6.24
C PHE A 122 -12.16 2.53 -6.79
N ARG A 123 -12.36 2.71 -8.10
CA ARG A 123 -12.51 4.04 -8.73
C ARG A 123 -13.77 4.78 -8.30
N THR A 124 -14.85 4.06 -8.03
CA THR A 124 -16.15 4.64 -7.68
C THR A 124 -16.45 4.57 -6.19
N PHE A 125 -15.53 4.02 -5.41
CA PHE A 125 -15.68 3.86 -3.98
C PHE A 125 -15.65 5.24 -3.31
N PRO A 126 -16.73 5.64 -2.61
CA PRO A 126 -16.80 6.96 -2.02
C PRO A 126 -16.02 6.98 -0.70
N ILE A 127 -14.69 6.88 -0.77
CA ILE A 127 -13.82 6.77 0.42
C ILE A 127 -14.02 7.93 1.41
N ASN A 128 -14.34 9.12 0.91
CA ASN A 128 -14.60 10.31 1.71
C ASN A 128 -15.96 10.29 2.43
N ASN A 129 -16.86 9.39 2.05
CA ASN A 129 -18.15 9.20 2.71
C ASN A 129 -18.09 8.16 3.84
N LEU A 130 -16.93 7.54 4.07
CA LEU A 130 -16.74 6.66 5.20
C LEU A 130 -16.73 7.47 6.51
N PRO A 131 -17.14 6.85 7.64
CA PRO A 131 -16.92 7.44 8.96
C PRO A 131 -15.45 7.79 9.17
N THR A 132 -15.20 8.89 9.88
CA THR A 132 -13.86 9.40 10.16
C THR A 132 -12.98 8.34 10.80
N GLU A 133 -13.54 7.52 11.69
CA GLU A 133 -12.85 6.44 12.39
C GLU A 133 -12.29 5.41 11.39
N ILE A 134 -13.10 5.01 10.41
CA ILE A 134 -12.69 4.04 9.39
C ILE A 134 -11.59 4.61 8.49
N ILE A 135 -11.70 5.90 8.12
CA ILE A 135 -10.64 6.57 7.35
C ILE A 135 -9.36 6.61 8.19
N THR A 136 -9.45 6.97 9.46
CA THR A 136 -8.31 7.03 10.38
C THR A 136 -7.58 5.69 10.46
N ASP A 137 -8.32 4.59 10.65
CA ASP A 137 -7.77 3.24 10.67
C ASP A 137 -7.06 2.89 9.35
N ILE A 138 -7.69 3.19 8.20
CA ILE A 138 -7.09 2.97 6.88
C ILE A 138 -5.77 3.74 6.75
N LEU A 139 -5.74 5.00 7.17
CA LEU A 139 -4.53 5.82 7.09
C LEU A 139 -3.42 5.27 7.99
N CYS A 140 -3.75 4.80 9.21
CA CYS A 140 -2.80 4.12 10.10
C CYS A 140 -2.21 2.87 9.43
N PHE A 141 -3.06 2.01 8.86
CA PHE A 141 -2.59 0.81 8.15
C PHE A 141 -1.68 1.14 6.98
N VAL A 142 -2.00 2.18 6.19
CA VAL A 142 -1.18 2.58 5.04
C VAL A 142 0.20 3.06 5.50
N VAL A 143 0.27 3.86 6.58
CA VAL A 143 1.55 4.32 7.13
C VAL A 143 2.36 3.14 7.69
N TRP A 144 1.76 2.25 8.46
CA TRP A 144 2.46 1.10 9.05
C TRP A 144 2.88 0.04 8.02
N ALA A 145 2.14 -0.10 6.92
CA ALA A 145 2.54 -0.99 5.83
C ALA A 145 3.70 -0.43 4.99
N SER A 146 3.99 0.87 5.08
CA SER A 146 5.04 1.54 4.32
C SER A 146 6.39 1.46 5.04
N ILE A 147 6.99 0.26 5.03
CA ILE A 147 8.24 -0.03 5.75
C ILE A 147 9.41 0.83 5.25
N HIS A 148 9.46 1.11 3.94
CA HIS A 148 10.60 1.79 3.32
C HIS A 148 10.49 3.31 3.28
N HIS A 149 9.26 3.85 3.23
CA HIS A 149 9.02 5.27 3.03
C HIS A 149 7.85 5.77 3.90
N PRO A 150 7.89 5.55 5.23
CA PRO A 150 6.80 5.98 6.11
C PRO A 150 6.61 7.50 6.04
N ILE A 151 7.70 8.23 5.78
CA ILE A 151 7.69 9.70 5.68
C ILE A 151 6.93 10.20 4.47
N ASP A 152 7.33 9.77 3.28
CA ASP A 152 6.69 10.16 2.04
C ASP A 152 5.22 9.76 2.06
N THR A 153 4.91 8.60 2.68
CA THR A 153 3.54 8.10 2.82
C THR A 153 2.68 9.03 3.68
N ARG A 154 3.15 9.45 4.85
CA ARG A 154 2.45 10.43 5.70
C ARG A 154 2.22 11.75 4.96
N LEU A 155 3.23 12.26 4.26
CA LEU A 155 3.12 13.49 3.48
C LEU A 155 2.09 13.35 2.35
N HIS A 156 2.14 12.28 1.56
CA HIS A 156 1.17 12.02 0.50
C HIS A 156 -0.27 11.93 1.04
N ILE A 157 -0.47 11.29 2.20
CA ILE A 157 -1.78 11.26 2.86
C ILE A 157 -2.28 12.68 3.15
N THR A 158 -1.44 13.52 3.75
CA THR A 158 -1.82 14.92 4.04
C THR A 158 -2.03 15.77 2.79
N TRP A 159 -1.52 15.35 1.62
CA TRP A 159 -1.67 16.07 0.35
C TRP A 159 -2.81 15.53 -0.53
N THR A 160 -3.44 14.42 -0.15
CA THR A 160 -4.49 13.79 -0.96
C THR A 160 -5.75 14.66 -1.06
N CYS A 161 -6.33 15.06 0.07
CA CYS A 161 -7.47 15.98 0.10
C CYS A 161 -7.58 16.71 1.46
N ARG A 162 -8.46 17.71 1.56
CA ARG A 162 -8.64 18.49 2.80
C ARG A 162 -9.12 17.64 3.98
N GLN A 163 -10.05 16.71 3.74
CA GLN A 163 -10.58 15.83 4.78
C GLN A 163 -9.49 14.90 5.32
N TRP A 164 -8.72 14.26 4.43
CA TRP A 164 -7.62 13.37 4.84
C TRP A 164 -6.54 14.11 5.60
N ARG A 165 -6.22 15.35 5.18
CA ARG A 165 -5.32 16.22 5.92
C ARG A 165 -5.85 16.49 7.33
N GLN A 166 -7.12 16.86 7.48
CA GLN A 166 -7.71 17.14 8.79
C GLN A 166 -7.65 15.90 9.70
N ILE A 167 -8.03 14.73 9.18
CA ILE A 167 -8.00 13.46 9.90
C ILE A 167 -6.57 13.12 10.30
N ALA A 168 -5.64 13.14 9.34
CA ALA A 168 -4.25 12.77 9.59
C ALA A 168 -3.55 13.72 10.57
N LEU A 169 -3.80 15.03 10.50
CA LEU A 169 -3.21 15.98 11.45
C LEU A 169 -3.84 15.88 12.85
N ALA A 170 -5.09 15.44 12.96
CA ALA A 170 -5.78 15.24 14.23
C ALA A 170 -5.36 13.94 14.93
N ASP A 171 -5.01 12.91 14.17
CA ASP A 171 -4.50 11.65 14.71
C ASP A 171 -3.01 11.73 15.04
N LEU A 172 -2.71 11.88 16.32
CA LEU A 172 -1.33 11.96 16.82
C LEU A 172 -0.56 10.64 16.66
N THR A 173 -1.24 9.51 16.51
CA THR A 173 -0.58 8.20 16.38
C THR A 173 0.10 8.02 15.02
N LEU A 174 -0.26 8.80 14.01
CA LEU A 174 0.43 8.83 12.72
C LEU A 174 1.80 9.50 12.79
N TRP A 175 2.07 10.27 13.85
CA TRP A 175 3.27 11.10 14.03
C TRP A 175 4.15 10.63 15.20
N ASN A 176 3.84 9.49 15.81
CA ASN A 176 4.55 9.00 16.98
C ASN A 176 5.94 8.42 16.69
N ASP A 177 6.11 7.82 15.51
CA ASP A 177 7.32 7.14 15.09
C ASP A 177 8.20 8.09 14.25
N ILE A 178 9.28 8.56 14.87
CA ILE A 178 10.14 9.64 14.37
C ILE A 178 11.56 9.13 14.21
N TRP A 179 12.06 9.25 12.99
CA TRP A 179 13.40 8.82 12.61
C TRP A 179 14.27 10.04 12.35
N PHE A 180 15.33 10.18 13.14
CA PHE A 180 16.41 11.15 12.91
C PHE A 180 17.54 10.40 12.21
N HIS A 181 17.57 10.47 10.88
CA HIS A 181 18.57 9.78 10.04
C HIS A 181 19.28 10.78 9.11
N GLY A 182 20.58 10.56 8.92
CA GLY A 182 21.41 11.29 7.96
C GLY A 182 21.70 12.75 8.32
N SER A 183 22.43 13.45 7.44
CA SER A 183 22.84 14.85 7.67
C SER A 183 21.66 15.84 7.76
N ASP A 184 20.53 15.49 7.15
CA ASP A 184 19.40 16.40 7.00
C ASP A 184 18.52 16.44 8.27
N ALA A 185 18.63 15.42 9.14
CA ALA A 185 17.91 15.39 10.41
C ALA A 185 18.39 16.46 11.40
N TRP A 186 19.63 16.94 11.28
CA TRP A 186 20.27 17.84 12.25
C TRP A 186 19.90 19.32 12.07
N GLY A 187 19.26 19.68 10.96
CA GLY A 187 18.76 21.04 10.73
C GLY A 187 17.62 21.41 11.68
N HIS A 188 17.56 22.66 12.14
CA HIS A 188 16.51 23.12 13.06
C HIS A 188 15.10 23.06 12.45
N GLU A 189 15.01 23.05 11.12
CA GLU A 189 13.79 23.05 10.30
C GLU A 189 13.58 21.73 9.54
N SER A 190 14.23 20.65 9.97
CA SER A 190 14.03 19.33 9.36
C SER A 190 12.65 18.75 9.69
N TRP A 191 12.11 17.92 8.79
CA TRP A 191 10.81 17.27 8.95
C TRP A 191 10.64 16.43 10.24
N PRO A 192 11.68 15.76 10.81
CA PRO A 192 11.53 15.04 12.08
C PRO A 192 11.14 15.98 13.22
N TRP A 193 11.65 17.23 13.22
CA TRP A 193 11.31 18.21 14.25
C TRP A 193 9.87 18.72 14.12
N ALA A 194 9.36 18.87 12.90
CA ALA A 194 7.97 19.23 12.69
C ALA A 194 7.05 18.19 13.34
N TRP A 195 7.34 16.90 13.14
CA TRP A 195 6.56 15.81 13.73
C TRP A 195 6.76 15.67 15.23
N PHE A 196 7.99 15.82 15.70
CA PHE A 196 8.30 15.82 17.13
C PHE A 196 7.49 16.88 17.87
N ASN A 197 7.35 18.06 17.27
CA ASN A 197 6.52 19.13 17.83
C ASN A 197 5.02 18.79 17.73
N GLN A 198 4.58 18.26 16.59
CA GLN A 198 3.18 17.95 16.31
C GLN A 198 2.61 16.79 17.12
N ALA A 199 3.43 15.82 17.51
CA ALA A 199 2.98 14.71 18.35
C ALA A 199 2.52 15.15 19.75
N HIS A 200 2.77 16.42 20.14
CA HIS A 200 2.34 16.99 21.42
C HIS A 200 2.68 16.08 22.63
N GLN A 201 1.66 15.47 23.23
CA GLN A 201 1.73 14.56 24.40
C GLN A 201 1.54 13.09 24.04
N ALA A 202 1.44 12.74 22.76
CA ALA A 202 1.29 11.35 22.34
C ALA A 202 2.54 10.54 22.69
N PRO A 203 2.40 9.23 22.98
CA PRO A 203 3.55 8.34 23.15
C PRO A 203 4.44 8.38 21.90
N LEU A 204 5.74 8.56 22.07
CA LEU A 204 6.73 8.69 20.99
C LEU A 204 7.61 7.45 20.90
N ASP A 205 7.86 7.00 19.68
CA ASP A 205 8.91 6.05 19.35
C ASP A 205 9.97 6.81 18.53
N ILE A 206 11.17 6.95 19.09
CA ILE A 206 12.23 7.78 18.51
C ILE A 206 13.40 6.90 18.12
N HIS A 207 13.79 7.00 16.86
CA HIS A 207 14.95 6.35 16.29
C HIS A 207 15.97 7.42 15.95
N ILE A 208 17.16 7.35 16.56
CA ILE A 208 18.28 8.24 16.28
C ILE A 208 19.36 7.39 15.62
N ASP A 209 19.56 7.61 14.34
CA ASP A 209 20.61 6.96 13.58
C ASP A 209 21.78 7.93 13.43
N THR A 210 22.86 7.65 14.15
CA THR A 210 24.12 8.41 14.05
C THR A 210 25.10 7.76 13.08
N THR A 211 24.73 6.63 12.48
CA THR A 211 25.61 5.92 11.57
C THR A 211 25.90 6.80 10.36
N ARG A 212 27.15 6.79 9.91
CA ARG A 212 27.52 7.60 8.75
C ARG A 212 26.70 7.14 7.55
N ASP A 213 26.11 8.09 6.82
CA ASP A 213 25.48 7.86 5.52
C ASP A 213 26.49 7.20 4.56
N HIS A 214 26.63 5.88 4.62
CA HIS A 214 27.48 5.10 3.75
C HIS A 214 26.86 4.95 2.35
N SER A 215 25.65 5.47 2.15
CA SER A 215 24.80 5.23 0.97
C SER A 215 25.26 5.92 -0.31
N ASN A 216 26.19 6.88 -0.29
CA ASN A 216 26.58 7.64 -1.49
C ASN A 216 28.06 7.51 -1.91
N SER A 217 28.89 6.69 -1.25
CA SER A 217 30.32 6.58 -1.56
C SER A 217 30.70 5.28 -2.29
N VAL A 218 29.82 4.76 -3.17
CA VAL A 218 30.16 3.56 -3.97
C VAL A 218 30.67 3.90 -5.38
N ASN A 219 30.46 5.14 -5.88
CA ASN A 219 30.78 5.45 -7.29
C ASN A 219 31.78 6.58 -7.55
N ASN A 220 32.31 7.28 -6.54
CA ASN A 220 33.31 8.34 -6.76
C ASN A 220 34.67 7.92 -6.22
N LEU A 221 35.32 7.02 -6.95
CA LEU A 221 36.68 6.50 -6.70
C LEU A 221 37.80 7.49 -7.06
N THR A 222 37.47 8.73 -7.42
CA THR A 222 38.45 9.74 -7.82
C THR A 222 38.24 11.04 -7.05
N ASP A 223 39.17 11.28 -6.14
CA ASP A 223 39.68 12.60 -5.79
C ASP A 223 38.75 13.59 -5.07
N ASP A 224 38.43 13.32 -3.80
CA ASP A 224 38.33 14.45 -2.86
C ASP A 224 38.77 14.12 -1.43
N ILE A 225 40.10 14.03 -1.26
CA ILE A 225 40.81 13.89 0.03
C ILE A 225 40.56 15.12 0.96
N ASN A 226 39.90 16.17 0.47
CA ASN A 226 39.64 17.40 1.20
C ASN A 226 38.18 17.62 1.62
N SER A 227 37.24 16.72 1.30
CA SER A 227 35.85 16.78 1.85
C SER A 227 35.76 16.26 3.30
N VAL A 228 36.89 16.25 4.00
CA VAL A 228 37.03 16.08 5.46
C VAL A 228 36.58 17.36 6.17
N THR A 229 35.42 17.93 5.82
CA THR A 229 34.59 18.56 6.86
C THR A 229 33.94 17.42 7.62
N LYS A 230 34.77 16.70 8.38
CA LYS A 230 34.36 15.84 9.48
C LYS A 230 33.45 16.70 10.34
N PHE A 231 32.15 16.54 10.16
CA PHE A 231 31.23 16.71 11.28
C PHE A 231 31.79 15.81 12.37
N SER A 232 32.45 16.42 13.34
CA SER A 232 32.82 15.79 14.59
C SER A 232 31.50 15.42 15.25
N GLY A 233 30.97 14.24 14.90
CA GLY A 233 29.58 13.81 15.08
C GLY A 233 29.08 13.72 16.52
N ASN A 234 29.94 14.06 17.48
CA ASN A 234 29.66 14.00 18.90
C ASN A 234 28.76 15.16 19.37
N ASP A 235 28.99 16.39 18.88
CA ASP A 235 28.30 17.57 19.44
C ASP A 235 26.84 17.66 18.98
N ASN A 236 26.56 17.30 17.72
CA ASN A 236 25.20 17.33 17.16
C ASN A 236 24.32 16.22 17.77
N THR A 237 24.89 15.02 17.95
CA THR A 237 24.19 13.91 18.61
C THR A 237 23.80 14.26 20.03
N LEU A 238 24.73 14.86 20.78
CA LEU A 238 24.47 15.33 22.14
C LEU A 238 23.35 16.38 22.16
N HIS A 239 23.41 17.36 21.27
CA HIS A 239 22.39 18.42 21.18
C HIS A 239 21.01 17.87 20.82
N LEU A 240 20.94 16.95 19.84
CA LEU A 240 19.70 16.25 19.48
C LEU A 240 19.14 15.49 20.67
N LEU A 241 19.99 14.70 21.34
CA LEU A 241 19.58 13.88 22.48
C LEU A 241 19.05 14.75 23.60
N LEU A 242 19.76 15.82 23.98
CA LEU A 242 19.27 16.76 25.00
C LEU A 242 17.91 17.33 24.64
N ARG A 243 17.69 17.71 23.38
CA ARG A 243 16.43 18.27 22.92
C ARG A 243 15.29 17.23 22.87
N VAL A 244 15.58 15.98 22.48
CA VAL A 244 14.64 14.86 22.54
C VAL A 244 14.24 14.56 23.99
N LEU A 245 15.20 14.59 24.91
CA LEU A 245 14.98 14.28 26.33
C LEU A 245 14.07 15.28 27.06
N HIS A 246 13.84 16.48 26.50
CA HIS A 246 12.80 17.38 27.03
C HIS A 246 11.38 16.76 26.97
N LYS A 247 11.17 15.76 26.12
CA LYS A 247 9.92 14.98 26.04
C LYS A 247 10.04 13.57 26.62
N LEU A 248 11.04 13.29 27.46
CA LEU A 248 11.26 11.95 28.03
C LEU A 248 9.99 11.29 28.61
N PRO A 249 9.06 11.98 29.31
CA PRO A 249 7.86 11.36 29.84
C PRO A 249 6.90 10.79 28.77
N THR A 250 6.98 11.27 27.53
CA THR A 250 6.15 10.77 26.42
C THR A 250 6.87 9.74 25.57
N ILE A 251 8.19 9.55 25.73
CA ILE A 251 8.96 8.60 24.93
C ILE A 251 8.73 7.18 25.46
N ARG A 252 8.16 6.32 24.62
CA ARG A 252 7.92 4.90 24.89
C ARG A 252 9.11 4.05 24.47
N ILE A 253 9.64 4.32 23.28
CA ILE A 253 10.79 3.62 22.70
C ILE A 253 11.82 4.66 22.28
N LEU A 254 13.08 4.46 22.69
CA LEU A 254 14.22 5.24 22.23
C LEU A 254 15.28 4.27 21.72
N ILE A 255 15.48 4.26 20.40
CA ILE A 255 16.53 3.50 19.74
C ILE A 255 17.60 4.48 19.28
N ILE A 256 18.85 4.20 19.64
CA ILE A 256 19.99 5.03 19.25
C ILE A 256 21.04 4.10 18.64
N ASP A 257 21.25 4.24 17.33
CA ASP A 257 22.26 3.51 16.59
C ASP A 257 23.55 4.32 16.57
N VAL A 258 24.62 3.75 17.14
CA VAL A 258 25.94 4.38 17.27
C VAL A 258 27.03 3.52 16.66
N ASP A 259 27.86 4.12 15.81
CA ASP A 259 28.97 3.43 15.12
C ASP A 259 30.23 3.29 15.97
N ASP A 260 30.36 4.08 17.05
CA ASP A 260 31.60 4.13 17.83
C ASP A 260 31.38 4.16 19.35
N TRP A 261 32.34 3.57 20.06
CA TRP A 261 32.31 3.44 21.52
C TRP A 261 32.29 4.80 22.25
N LYS A 262 32.89 5.86 21.68
CA LYS A 262 32.91 7.18 22.33
C LYS A 262 31.52 7.80 22.30
N SER A 263 30.83 7.74 21.16
CA SER A 263 29.43 8.19 21.03
C SER A 263 28.51 7.41 21.97
N LEU A 264 28.71 6.09 22.11
CA LEU A 264 27.97 5.27 23.08
C LEU A 264 28.16 5.74 24.53
N ILE A 265 29.41 5.99 24.95
CA ILE A 265 29.70 6.53 26.30
C ILE A 265 29.02 7.88 26.50
N GLN A 266 29.03 8.76 25.49
CA GLN A 266 28.38 10.05 25.58
C GLN A 266 26.87 9.91 25.77
N VAL A 267 26.21 9.06 24.97
CA VAL A 267 24.78 8.75 25.12
C VAL A 267 24.47 8.26 26.54
N PHE A 268 25.26 7.32 27.08
CA PHE A 268 25.06 6.84 28.46
C PHE A 268 25.24 7.93 29.51
N SER A 269 26.24 8.80 29.34
CA SER A 269 26.47 9.91 30.26
C SER A 269 25.29 10.89 30.32
N VAL A 270 24.61 11.10 29.19
CA VAL A 270 23.48 12.03 29.05
C VAL A 270 22.18 11.42 29.57
N LEU A 271 21.96 10.14 29.28
CA LEU A 271 20.80 9.41 29.81
C LEU A 271 20.86 9.25 31.34
N GLY A 272 21.97 9.66 31.97
CA GLY A 272 22.14 9.62 33.41
C GLY A 272 22.03 8.20 33.95
N ILE A 273 22.23 7.19 33.09
CA ILE A 273 22.33 5.80 33.50
C ILE A 273 23.64 5.74 34.28
N PRO A 274 23.59 5.75 35.63
CA PRO A 274 24.81 5.72 36.41
C PRO A 274 25.47 4.41 36.05
N GLY A 275 26.70 4.47 35.53
CA GLY A 275 27.47 3.28 35.24
C GLY A 275 27.40 2.35 36.44
N SER A 276 26.77 1.20 36.24
CA SER A 276 27.05 -0.04 36.94
C SER A 276 28.55 -0.07 37.26
N GLY A 277 28.88 0.20 38.52
CA GLY A 277 30.26 0.23 38.97
C GLY A 277 30.93 -1.11 38.63
N GLY A 278 31.99 -1.07 37.82
CA GLY A 278 32.86 -2.21 37.58
C GLY A 278 32.81 -2.80 36.17
N PHE A 279 33.30 -2.06 35.18
CA PHE A 279 34.08 -2.68 34.11
C PHE A 279 35.51 -2.18 34.26
N GLN A 280 36.32 -2.94 35.00
CA GLN A 280 37.77 -2.83 34.95
C GLN A 280 38.25 -3.68 33.76
N VAL A 281 38.95 -3.03 32.84
CA VAL A 281 39.69 -3.65 31.73
C VAL A 281 41.03 -4.17 32.26
#